data_AF-A0A844G6K2-F1
#
_entry.id   AF-A0A844G6K2-F1
#
_cell.length_a   1.000
_cell.length_b   1.000
_cell.length_c   1.000
_cell.angle_alpha   90.00
_cell.angle_beta   90.00
_cell.angle_gamma   90.00
#
_symmetry.space_group_name_H-M   'P 1'
#
loop_
_entity.id
_entity.type
_entity.pdbx_description
1 polymer ?
#
loop_
_entity_poly.entity_id
_entity_poly.type
_entity_poly.pdbx_seq_one_letter_code
_entity_poly.pdbx_strand_id
1 'polypeptide(L)'
;MKLVSILNEELIFTNVSGVSRSGIYAEMLKKAQAVLDIPLDVDKIVSGMIEREDTLQIPYEGCAMPHLRDPEFDDLYIIVGVLPKPVHFKEADVAPCKLVLMSLISPDTSDLYLKSLAAMMRYLAAGDNLEKLCGAKNASEFMETLRKANVTVRSNLVAEDVMISCGSYLRENDTLSAALDLFSRDDHTTIPVLDENDRLVGELTAMDILKSFIPEYIFRMDNLDFLTSFEPFNRIFQEENQHVVRDYMRNPSLTAHPETPLIQFTVKMVKKGVRTCFVVDANRKYVGEIMVKHIVKKVLRG
;
A
#
# COMPACT_ATOMS: atom_id res chain seq x y z
N MET A 1 -0.47 0.72 -22.65
CA MET A 1 -1.06 1.93 -23.28
C MET A 1 -0.49 3.19 -22.62
N LYS A 2 -0.63 4.38 -23.22
CA LYS A 2 -0.18 5.63 -22.57
C LYS A 2 -1.24 6.09 -21.55
N LEU A 3 -0.84 6.63 -20.41
CA LEU A 3 -1.80 7.09 -19.39
C LEU A 3 -2.72 8.20 -19.92
N VAL A 4 -2.17 9.11 -20.74
CA VAL A 4 -2.93 10.20 -21.37
C VAL A 4 -4.04 9.74 -22.31
N SER A 5 -4.12 8.47 -22.70
CA SER A 5 -5.26 7.96 -23.49
C SER A 5 -6.47 7.57 -22.63
N ILE A 6 -6.31 7.58 -21.30
CA ILE A 6 -7.37 7.25 -20.32
C ILE A 6 -7.90 8.55 -19.67
N LEU A 7 -7.10 9.61 -19.67
CA LEU A 7 -7.49 10.90 -19.11
C LEU A 7 -8.32 11.71 -20.11
N ASN A 8 -9.34 12.40 -19.61
CA ASN A 8 -10.08 13.41 -20.37
C ASN A 8 -9.55 14.81 -19.99
N GLU A 9 -9.10 15.58 -20.99
CA GLU A 9 -8.57 16.94 -20.78
C GLU A 9 -9.61 17.88 -20.12
N GLU A 10 -10.90 17.70 -20.40
CA GLU A 10 -11.98 18.51 -19.83
C GLU A 10 -12.24 18.23 -18.34
N LEU A 11 -11.70 17.13 -17.80
CA LEU A 11 -11.78 16.77 -16.38
C LEU A 11 -10.52 17.17 -15.60
N ILE A 12 -9.67 18.02 -16.18
CA ILE A 12 -8.44 18.53 -15.54
C ILE A 12 -8.62 20.00 -15.18
N PHE A 13 -8.63 20.28 -13.88
CA PHE A 13 -8.86 21.61 -13.33
C PHE A 13 -7.61 22.12 -12.61
N THR A 14 -6.90 23.09 -13.20
CA THR A 14 -5.61 23.59 -12.65
C THR A 14 -5.75 24.66 -11.55
N ASN A 15 -6.98 25.02 -11.18
CA ASN A 15 -7.26 26.03 -10.16
C ASN A 15 -8.56 25.68 -9.42
N VAL A 16 -8.53 24.59 -8.67
CA VAL A 16 -9.66 24.16 -7.82
C VAL A 16 -9.61 24.96 -6.52
N SER A 17 -10.69 25.66 -6.22
CA SER A 17 -10.85 26.41 -4.98
C SER A 17 -11.34 25.50 -3.84
N GLY A 18 -11.42 26.06 -2.64
CA GLY A 18 -11.80 25.32 -1.44
C GLY A 18 -10.66 25.23 -0.43
N VAL A 19 -11.05 25.12 0.84
CA VAL A 19 -10.13 25.08 1.99
C VAL A 19 -10.36 23.86 2.89
N SER A 20 -11.38 23.06 2.58
CA SER A 20 -11.72 21.82 3.29
C SER A 20 -11.80 20.66 2.31
N ARG A 21 -11.57 19.44 2.83
CA ARG A 21 -11.71 18.19 2.07
C ARG A 21 -13.04 18.10 1.32
N SER A 22 -14.16 18.30 2.01
CA SER A 22 -15.51 18.24 1.41
C SER A 22 -15.75 19.34 0.38
N GLY A 23 -15.28 20.57 0.66
CA GLY A 23 -15.44 21.70 -0.25
C GLY A 23 -14.70 21.50 -1.57
N ILE A 24 -13.47 20.98 -1.50
CA ILE A 24 -12.66 20.67 -2.68
C ILE A 24 -13.30 19.56 -3.51
N TYR A 25 -13.76 18.48 -2.87
CA TYR A 25 -14.42 17.38 -3.59
C TYR A 25 -15.72 17.83 -4.26
N ALA A 26 -16.54 18.62 -3.55
CA ALA A 26 -17.77 19.18 -4.11
C ALA A 26 -17.50 20.11 -5.30
N GLU A 27 -16.46 20.94 -5.24
CA GLU A 27 -16.09 21.81 -6.37
C GLU A 27 -15.65 21.00 -7.60
N MET A 28 -14.80 19.99 -7.40
CA MET A 28 -14.33 19.14 -8.50
C MET A 28 -15.51 18.41 -9.17
N LEU A 29 -16.42 17.85 -8.39
CA LEU A 29 -17.60 17.14 -8.90
C LEU A 29 -18.57 18.08 -9.62
N LYS A 30 -18.79 19.29 -9.12
CA LYS A 30 -19.62 20.31 -9.82
C LYS A 30 -19.04 20.71 -11.17
N LYS A 31 -17.72 20.88 -11.26
CA LYS A 31 -17.04 21.15 -12.53
C LYS A 31 -17.13 19.94 -13.47
N ALA A 32 -16.92 18.73 -12.96
CA ALA A 32 -17.04 17.49 -13.74
C ALA A 32 -18.47 17.26 -14.26
N GLN A 33 -19.50 17.56 -13.45
CA GLN A 33 -20.91 17.44 -13.85
C GLN A 33 -21.27 18.33 -15.06
N ALA A 34 -20.58 19.45 -15.27
CA ALA A 34 -20.81 20.31 -16.43
C ALA A 34 -20.22 19.73 -17.74
N VAL A 35 -19.38 18.70 -17.64
CA VAL A 35 -18.66 18.07 -18.75
C VAL A 35 -19.18 16.65 -19.01
N LEU A 36 -19.53 15.92 -17.96
CA LEU A 36 -19.98 14.54 -18.03
C LEU A 36 -21.46 14.44 -18.40
N ASP A 37 -21.78 13.50 -19.30
CA ASP A 37 -23.16 13.18 -19.69
C ASP A 37 -23.78 12.13 -18.77
N ILE A 38 -23.47 12.19 -17.47
CA ILE A 38 -24.04 11.33 -16.44
C ILE A 38 -24.49 12.16 -15.24
N PRO A 39 -25.62 11.80 -14.60
CA PRO A 39 -26.06 12.49 -13.39
C PRO A 39 -25.10 12.20 -12.24
N LEU A 40 -24.58 13.25 -11.61
CA LEU A 40 -23.79 13.16 -10.39
C LEU A 40 -24.57 13.73 -9.21
N ASP A 41 -24.86 12.88 -8.21
CA ASP A 41 -25.28 13.34 -6.89
C ASP A 41 -24.03 13.76 -6.10
N VAL A 42 -23.68 15.05 -6.18
CA VAL A 42 -22.45 15.59 -5.60
C VAL A 42 -22.37 15.30 -4.09
N ASP A 43 -23.47 15.49 -3.35
CA ASP A 43 -23.46 15.33 -1.90
C ASP A 43 -23.28 13.85 -1.52
N LYS A 44 -24.02 12.94 -2.18
CA LYS A 44 -23.87 11.49 -1.98
C LYS A 44 -22.44 11.03 -2.28
N ILE A 45 -21.85 11.48 -3.39
CA ILE A 45 -20.50 11.07 -3.81
C ILE A 45 -19.45 11.60 -2.82
N VAL A 46 -19.54 12.87 -2.41
CA VAL A 46 -18.61 13.45 -1.41
C VAL A 46 -18.67 12.69 -0.09
N SER A 47 -19.88 12.44 0.43
CA SER A 47 -20.06 11.68 1.66
C SER A 47 -19.49 10.26 1.55
N GLY A 48 -19.76 9.55 0.45
CA GLY A 48 -19.25 8.19 0.22
C GLY A 48 -17.73 8.14 0.11
N MET A 49 -17.09 9.11 -0.54
CA MET A 49 -15.63 9.20 -0.61
C MET A 49 -15.01 9.44 0.76
N ILE A 50 -15.56 10.37 1.55
CA ILE A 50 -15.06 10.69 2.90
C ILE A 50 -15.21 9.49 3.84
N GLU A 51 -16.38 8.85 3.87
CA GLU A 51 -16.62 7.66 4.70
C GLU A 51 -15.62 6.54 4.38
N ARG A 52 -15.36 6.33 3.09
CA ARG A 52 -14.41 5.33 2.63
C ARG A 52 -12.99 5.67 3.04
N GLU A 53 -12.56 6.92 2.87
CA GLU A 53 -11.23 7.37 3.29
C GLU A 53 -11.02 7.24 4.80
N ASP A 54 -12.02 7.61 5.59
CA ASP A 54 -11.97 7.54 7.04
C ASP A 54 -11.94 6.08 7.52
N THR A 55 -12.60 5.17 6.80
CA THR A 55 -12.51 3.71 7.03
C THR A 55 -11.13 3.15 6.66
N LEU A 56 -10.56 3.60 5.54
CA LEU A 56 -9.28 3.08 5.05
C LEU A 56 -8.11 3.63 5.85
N GLN A 57 -8.15 4.87 6.35
CA GLN A 57 -7.04 5.49 7.08
C GLN A 57 -5.70 5.35 6.34
N ILE A 58 -5.70 5.57 5.02
CA ILE A 58 -4.46 5.65 4.23
C ILE A 58 -4.05 7.13 4.23
N PRO A 59 -2.89 7.50 4.77
CA PRO A 59 -2.47 8.90 4.76
C PRO A 59 -2.08 9.34 3.34
N TYR A 60 -2.27 10.62 3.04
CA TYR A 60 -1.79 11.23 1.81
C TYR A 60 -0.42 11.87 1.97
N GLU A 61 0.28 11.95 0.85
CA GLU A 61 1.59 12.59 0.74
C GLU A 61 1.64 13.38 -0.58
N GLY A 62 1.37 14.68 -0.51
CA GLY A 62 1.42 15.58 -1.68
C GLY A 62 0.28 15.44 -2.71
N CYS A 63 -0.32 14.26 -2.81
CA CYS A 63 -1.44 13.94 -3.69
C CYS A 63 -2.56 13.21 -2.94
N ALA A 64 -3.78 13.74 -3.01
CA ALA A 64 -4.98 13.08 -2.51
C ALA A 64 -5.60 12.20 -3.61
N MET A 65 -6.16 11.04 -3.23
CA MET A 65 -6.72 10.05 -4.18
C MET A 65 -8.10 9.56 -3.74
N PRO A 66 -9.10 10.46 -3.62
CA PRO A 66 -10.47 10.07 -3.32
C PRO A 66 -11.02 9.21 -4.46
N HIS A 67 -11.71 8.13 -4.13
CA HIS A 67 -12.33 7.29 -5.15
C HIS A 67 -13.62 6.68 -4.64
N LEU A 68 -14.56 6.46 -5.56
CA LEU A 68 -15.82 5.80 -5.27
C LEU A 68 -16.13 4.79 -6.37
N ARG A 69 -16.44 3.56 -5.95
CA ARG A 69 -16.98 2.52 -6.83
C ARG A 69 -18.48 2.49 -6.62
N ASP A 70 -19.25 2.73 -7.67
CA ASP A 70 -20.71 2.72 -7.62
C ASP A 70 -21.26 2.15 -8.95
N PRO A 71 -22.23 1.21 -8.93
CA PRO A 71 -22.92 0.74 -10.13
C PRO A 71 -23.67 1.82 -10.91
N GLU A 72 -23.92 3.00 -10.31
CA GLU A 72 -24.50 4.15 -11.00
C GLU A 72 -23.54 4.79 -12.04
N PHE A 73 -22.23 4.51 -11.94
CA PHE A 73 -21.26 4.92 -12.96
C PHE A 73 -21.20 3.87 -14.08
N ASP A 74 -21.14 4.32 -15.32
CA ASP A 74 -21.06 3.49 -16.53
C ASP A 74 -19.61 3.28 -17.02
N ASP A 75 -18.68 4.18 -16.69
CA ASP A 75 -17.26 4.09 -17.06
C ASP A 75 -16.31 4.51 -15.90
N LEU A 76 -15.02 4.63 -16.19
CA LEU A 76 -14.00 5.22 -15.33
C LEU A 76 -13.82 6.69 -15.65
N TYR A 77 -14.08 7.54 -14.66
CA TYR A 77 -13.82 8.97 -14.74
C TYR A 77 -12.70 9.37 -13.78
N ILE A 78 -11.55 9.78 -14.33
CA ILE A 78 -10.43 10.34 -13.57
C ILE A 78 -10.52 11.86 -13.65
N ILE A 79 -10.84 12.49 -12.52
CA ILE A 79 -10.97 13.94 -12.37
C ILE A 79 -9.75 14.47 -11.64
N VAL A 80 -9.02 15.39 -12.28
CA VAL A 80 -7.78 15.95 -11.75
C VAL A 80 -8.02 17.36 -11.24
N GLY A 81 -7.63 17.61 -9.99
CA GLY A 81 -7.65 18.93 -9.39
C GLY A 81 -6.24 19.35 -8.96
N VAL A 82 -5.76 20.50 -9.45
CA VAL A 82 -4.57 21.17 -8.91
C VAL A 82 -5.05 22.32 -8.04
N LEU A 83 -4.60 22.32 -6.79
CA LEU A 83 -4.93 23.34 -5.81
C LEU A 83 -3.96 24.52 -5.92
N PRO A 84 -4.44 25.77 -5.79
CA PRO A 84 -3.58 26.95 -5.78
C PRO A 84 -2.66 26.97 -4.56
N LYS A 85 -3.09 26.37 -3.44
CA LYS A 85 -2.30 26.19 -2.21
C LYS A 85 -2.44 24.75 -1.71
N PRO A 86 -1.38 24.13 -1.19
CA PRO A 86 -1.48 22.81 -0.57
C PRO A 86 -2.45 22.80 0.63
N VAL A 87 -3.19 21.69 0.81
CA VAL A 87 -4.19 21.50 1.87
C VAL A 87 -3.98 20.16 2.58
N HIS A 88 -4.04 20.13 3.91
CA HIS A 88 -4.15 18.88 4.67
C HIS A 88 -5.59 18.39 4.65
N PHE A 89 -5.83 17.20 4.09
CA PHE A 89 -7.17 16.64 3.96
C PHE A 89 -7.58 15.86 5.21
N LYS A 90 -6.60 15.19 5.84
CA LYS A 90 -6.75 14.41 7.07
C LYS A 90 -5.63 14.75 8.05
N GLU A 91 -5.90 14.62 9.34
CA GLU A 91 -4.89 14.85 10.39
C GLU A 91 -3.70 13.89 10.28
N ALA A 92 -3.94 12.66 9.83
CA ALA A 92 -2.90 11.64 9.67
C ALA A 92 -2.08 11.79 8.37
N ASP A 93 -2.39 12.76 7.50
CA ASP A 93 -1.64 12.97 6.25
C ASP A 93 -0.18 13.31 6.53
N VAL A 94 0.74 12.68 5.80
CA VAL A 94 2.19 12.88 5.94
C VAL A 94 2.58 14.28 5.46
N ALA A 95 1.92 14.78 4.41
CA ALA A 95 2.18 16.09 3.82
C ALA A 95 0.90 16.70 3.22
N PRO A 96 0.78 18.04 3.15
CA PRO A 96 -0.37 18.67 2.53
C PRO A 96 -0.40 18.36 1.03
N CYS A 97 -1.60 18.15 0.49
CA CYS A 97 -1.78 17.79 -0.91
C CYS A 97 -1.96 19.03 -1.77
N LYS A 98 -1.29 19.08 -2.92
CA LYS A 98 -1.51 20.08 -3.97
C LYS A 98 -2.22 19.50 -5.19
N LEU A 99 -2.12 18.19 -5.38
CA LEU A 99 -2.80 17.44 -6.43
C LEU A 99 -3.93 16.60 -5.82
N VAL A 100 -5.06 16.50 -6.52
CA VAL A 100 -6.16 15.60 -6.20
C VAL A 100 -6.48 14.77 -7.44
N LEU A 101 -6.39 13.45 -7.32
CA LEU A 101 -6.74 12.49 -8.34
C LEU A 101 -8.00 11.76 -7.93
N MET A 102 -9.14 12.35 -8.27
CA MET A 102 -10.44 11.78 -7.94
C MET A 102 -10.84 10.74 -8.99
N SER A 103 -11.41 9.60 -8.56
CA SER A 103 -11.87 8.56 -9.49
C SER A 103 -13.29 8.09 -9.19
N LEU A 104 -14.16 8.17 -10.19
CA LEU A 104 -15.47 7.52 -10.20
C LEU A 104 -15.34 6.24 -11.03
N ILE A 105 -15.70 5.10 -10.46
CA ILE A 105 -15.31 3.79 -10.98
C ILE A 105 -16.55 2.92 -11.14
N SER A 106 -16.88 2.56 -12.37
CA SER A 106 -17.87 1.52 -12.64
C SER A 106 -17.35 0.13 -12.22
N PRO A 107 -18.22 -0.85 -11.91
CA PRO A 107 -17.80 -2.20 -11.55
C PRO A 107 -16.82 -2.84 -12.55
N ASP A 108 -17.05 -2.59 -13.85
CA ASP A 108 -16.30 -3.20 -14.97
C ASP A 108 -14.93 -2.53 -15.24
N THR A 109 -14.70 -1.32 -14.72
CA THR A 109 -13.47 -0.54 -14.98
C THR A 109 -12.46 -0.58 -13.84
N SER A 110 -12.77 -1.36 -12.80
CA SER A 110 -11.94 -1.59 -11.61
C SER A 110 -10.46 -1.91 -11.91
N ASP A 111 -10.21 -2.77 -12.92
CA ASP A 111 -8.86 -3.17 -13.32
C ASP A 111 -8.10 -2.03 -14.02
N LEU A 112 -8.77 -1.29 -14.91
CA LEU A 112 -8.20 -0.13 -15.60
C LEU A 112 -7.85 0.99 -14.61
N TYR A 113 -8.72 1.24 -13.63
CA TYR A 113 -8.49 2.20 -12.55
C TYR A 113 -7.20 1.87 -11.80
N LEU A 114 -7.06 0.66 -11.26
CA LEU A 114 -5.89 0.30 -10.45
C LEU A 114 -4.59 0.40 -11.24
N LYS A 115 -4.60 -0.03 -12.52
CA LYS A 115 -3.43 0.09 -13.40
C LYS A 115 -3.08 1.54 -13.70
N SER A 116 -4.08 2.41 -13.87
CA SER A 116 -3.90 3.84 -14.11
C SER A 116 -3.36 4.55 -12.87
N LEU A 117 -3.92 4.24 -11.70
CA LEU A 117 -3.44 4.74 -10.41
C LEU A 117 -1.98 4.32 -10.18
N ALA A 118 -1.65 3.05 -10.38
CA ALA A 118 -0.28 2.56 -10.25
C ALA A 118 0.70 3.29 -11.19
N ALA A 119 0.30 3.54 -12.45
CA ALA A 119 1.10 4.30 -13.39
C ALA A 119 1.33 5.75 -12.95
N MET A 120 0.29 6.41 -12.44
CA MET A 120 0.39 7.76 -11.90
C MET A 120 1.29 7.80 -10.67
N MET A 121 1.13 6.87 -9.74
CA MET A 121 1.93 6.82 -8.51
C MET A 121 3.42 6.61 -8.78
N ARG A 122 3.77 5.71 -9.69
CA ARG A 122 5.17 5.52 -10.10
C ARG A 122 5.76 6.79 -10.71
N TYR A 123 4.96 7.53 -11.48
CA TYR A 123 5.40 8.79 -12.07
C TYR A 123 5.60 9.88 -11.00
N LEU A 124 4.62 10.04 -10.10
CA LEU A 124 4.66 11.03 -9.02
C LEU A 124 5.80 10.79 -8.01
N ALA A 125 6.12 9.53 -7.71
CA ALA A 125 7.19 9.17 -6.79
C ALA A 125 8.61 9.45 -7.32
N ALA A 126 8.75 9.78 -8.61
CA ALA A 126 10.04 9.99 -9.24
C ALA A 126 10.41 11.48 -9.34
N GLY A 127 11.49 11.87 -8.66
CA GLY A 127 12.06 13.22 -8.76
C GLY A 127 11.08 14.33 -8.37
N ASP A 128 11.00 15.37 -9.18
CA ASP A 128 10.18 16.58 -9.02
C ASP A 128 8.90 16.54 -9.88
N ASN A 129 8.42 15.35 -10.24
CA ASN A 129 7.29 15.18 -11.16
C ASN A 129 5.97 15.70 -10.60
N LEU A 130 5.76 15.60 -9.28
CA LEU A 130 4.58 16.16 -8.63
C LEU A 130 4.56 17.70 -8.77
N GLU A 131 5.68 18.36 -8.48
CA GLU A 131 5.84 19.80 -8.62
C GLU A 131 5.64 20.25 -10.07
N LYS A 132 6.21 19.52 -11.03
CA LYS A 132 6.04 19.76 -12.47
C LYS A 132 4.58 19.72 -12.89
N LEU A 133 3.84 18.67 -12.52
CA LEU A 133 2.41 18.58 -12.83
C LEU A 133 1.60 19.69 -12.16
N CYS A 134 1.89 19.99 -10.90
CA CYS A 134 1.21 21.05 -10.16
C CYS A 134 1.60 22.47 -10.64
N GLY A 135 2.60 22.59 -11.51
CA GLY A 135 3.01 23.83 -12.17
C GLY A 135 2.28 24.10 -13.50
N ALA A 136 1.52 23.13 -14.01
CA ALA A 136 0.77 23.28 -15.26
C ALA A 136 -0.28 24.39 -15.16
N LYS A 137 -0.30 25.29 -16.14
CA LYS A 137 -1.22 26.44 -16.16
C LYS A 137 -2.63 26.04 -16.58
N ASN A 138 -2.76 24.99 -17.39
CA ASN A 138 -4.02 24.49 -17.91
C ASN A 138 -3.96 22.97 -18.16
N ALA A 139 -5.11 22.39 -18.50
CA ALA A 139 -5.28 20.97 -18.77
C ALA A 139 -4.35 20.44 -19.88
N SER A 140 -4.18 21.21 -20.96
CA SER A 140 -3.30 20.85 -22.07
C SER A 140 -1.83 20.72 -21.65
N GLU A 141 -1.33 21.66 -20.85
CA GLU A 141 0.04 21.61 -20.31
C GLU A 141 0.24 20.44 -19.35
N PHE A 142 -0.77 20.11 -18.53
CA PHE A 142 -0.77 18.94 -17.67
C PHE A 142 -0.66 17.64 -18.50
N MET A 143 -1.51 17.51 -19.52
CA MET A 143 -1.51 16.36 -20.44
C MET A 143 -0.19 16.24 -21.21
N GLU A 144 0.36 17.36 -21.68
CA GLU A 144 1.63 17.37 -22.40
C GLU A 144 2.81 16.97 -21.51
N THR A 145 2.77 17.34 -20.23
CA THR A 145 3.79 16.92 -19.25
C THR A 145 3.82 15.39 -19.12
N LEU A 146 2.65 14.75 -18.95
CA LEU A 146 2.53 13.29 -18.92
C LEU A 146 2.91 12.64 -20.26
N ARG A 147 2.57 13.28 -21.39
CA ARG A 147 2.88 12.80 -22.74
C ARG A 147 4.38 12.79 -23.00
N LYS A 148 5.09 13.87 -22.65
CA LYS A 148 6.56 13.99 -22.76
C LYS A 148 7.28 13.01 -21.86
N ALA A 149 6.77 12.79 -20.65
CA ALA A 149 7.31 11.79 -19.73
C ALA A 149 7.02 10.34 -20.18
N ASN A 150 6.21 10.15 -21.22
CA ASN A 150 5.80 8.84 -21.74
C ASN A 150 5.27 7.91 -20.64
N VAL A 151 4.41 8.43 -19.76
CA VAL A 151 3.84 7.63 -18.66
C VAL A 151 2.97 6.52 -19.25
N THR A 152 3.30 5.28 -18.92
CA THR A 152 2.64 4.09 -19.45
C THR A 152 1.89 3.30 -18.39
N VAL A 153 0.71 2.83 -18.80
CA VAL A 153 -0.10 1.88 -18.04
C VAL A 153 0.28 0.47 -18.50
N ARG A 154 0.73 -0.33 -17.53
CA ARG A 154 1.13 -1.73 -17.73
C ARG A 154 -0.09 -2.61 -17.94
N SER A 155 0.12 -3.75 -18.59
CA SER A 155 -0.94 -4.75 -18.81
C SER A 155 -1.37 -5.44 -17.52
N ASN A 156 -0.50 -5.52 -16.52
CA ASN A 156 -0.74 -6.17 -15.24
C ASN A 156 -0.30 -5.28 -14.08
N LEU A 157 -1.02 -5.36 -12.96
CA LEU A 157 -0.50 -4.93 -11.67
C LEU A 157 0.58 -5.90 -11.21
N VAL A 158 1.64 -5.38 -10.60
CA VAL A 158 2.78 -6.17 -10.12
C VAL A 158 3.03 -5.93 -8.63
N ALA A 159 3.99 -6.66 -8.06
CA ALA A 159 4.32 -6.59 -6.64
C ALA A 159 4.67 -5.17 -6.18
N GLU A 160 5.45 -4.43 -6.99
CA GLU A 160 5.86 -3.07 -6.66
C GLU A 160 4.68 -2.08 -6.52
N ASP A 161 3.55 -2.36 -7.19
CA ASP A 161 2.37 -1.49 -7.16
C ASP A 161 1.57 -1.65 -5.85
N VAL A 162 1.75 -2.77 -5.14
CA VAL A 162 0.99 -3.12 -3.94
C VAL A 162 1.85 -3.09 -2.68
N MET A 163 3.15 -3.36 -2.81
CA MET A 163 4.06 -3.46 -1.67
C MET A 163 4.10 -2.20 -0.82
N ILE A 164 4.55 -2.39 0.41
CA ILE A 164 4.93 -1.31 1.30
C ILE A 164 6.41 -1.44 1.55
N SER A 165 7.13 -0.32 1.43
CA SER A 165 8.50 -0.19 1.88
C SER A 165 8.49 -0.19 3.41
N CYS A 166 8.49 -1.36 4.02
CA CYS A 166 8.52 -1.49 5.48
C CYS A 166 9.96 -1.31 5.97
N GLY A 167 10.16 -0.41 6.94
CA GLY A 167 11.45 -0.18 7.60
C GLY A 167 11.75 -1.13 8.75
N SER A 168 10.78 -1.96 9.18
CA SER A 168 10.95 -2.92 10.26
C SER A 168 11.52 -4.23 9.71
N TYR A 169 12.79 -4.49 10.03
CA TYR A 169 13.50 -5.73 9.72
C TYR A 169 14.42 -6.09 10.89
N LEU A 170 14.86 -7.35 10.94
CA LEU A 170 15.90 -7.81 11.85
C LEU A 170 17.18 -8.12 11.08
N ARG A 171 18.32 -7.99 11.73
CA ARG A 171 19.58 -8.58 11.25
C ARG A 171 19.72 -9.98 11.81
N GLU A 172 20.40 -10.85 11.07
CA GLU A 172 20.62 -12.24 11.49
C GLU A 172 21.40 -12.38 12.82
N ASN A 173 22.22 -11.37 13.15
CA ASN A 173 23.00 -11.30 14.38
C ASN A 173 22.36 -10.42 15.48
N ASP A 174 21.14 -9.92 15.27
CA ASP A 174 20.39 -9.24 16.33
C ASP A 174 20.07 -10.23 17.47
N THR A 175 19.89 -9.70 18.68
CA THR A 175 19.49 -10.52 19.83
C THR A 175 18.03 -10.94 19.72
N LEU A 176 17.67 -12.04 20.38
CA LEU A 176 16.28 -12.45 20.49
C LEU A 176 15.43 -11.39 21.22
N SER A 177 16.00 -10.69 22.20
CA SER A 177 15.36 -9.56 22.89
C SER A 177 14.96 -8.44 21.91
N ALA A 178 15.84 -8.06 20.98
CA ALA A 178 15.52 -7.06 19.95
C ALA A 178 14.35 -7.51 19.04
N ALA A 179 14.29 -8.80 18.71
CA ALA A 179 13.16 -9.36 17.96
C ALA A 179 11.84 -9.30 18.75
N LEU A 180 11.86 -9.64 20.04
CA LEU A 180 10.68 -9.57 20.92
C LEU A 180 10.18 -8.14 21.09
N ASP A 181 11.09 -7.18 21.27
CA ASP A 181 10.78 -5.75 21.30
C ASP A 181 10.08 -5.32 20.00
N LEU A 182 10.56 -5.77 18.85
CA LEU A 182 9.98 -5.41 17.55
C LEU A 182 8.55 -6.00 17.39
N PHE A 183 8.34 -7.25 17.80
CA PHE A 183 7.00 -7.87 17.85
C PHE A 183 6.05 -7.19 18.84
N SER A 184 6.56 -6.53 19.88
CA SER A 184 5.73 -5.84 20.88
C SER A 184 5.22 -4.47 20.41
N ARG A 185 5.99 -3.80 19.54
CA ARG A 185 5.72 -2.43 19.07
C ARG A 185 4.83 -2.40 17.84
N ASP A 186 5.02 -3.36 16.93
CA ASP A 186 4.37 -3.36 15.62
C ASP A 186 3.43 -4.56 15.45
N ASP A 187 2.35 -4.39 14.68
CA ASP A 187 1.44 -5.47 14.27
C ASP A 187 2.04 -6.45 13.24
N HIS A 188 3.37 -6.56 13.17
CA HIS A 188 4.04 -7.45 12.24
C HIS A 188 3.96 -8.90 12.73
N THR A 189 3.22 -9.74 12.01
CA THR A 189 3.14 -11.18 12.32
C THR A 189 4.37 -11.95 11.84
N THR A 190 5.15 -11.37 10.93
CA THR A 190 6.33 -11.99 10.32
C THR A 190 7.27 -10.87 9.93
N ILE A 191 8.52 -10.97 10.37
CA ILE A 191 9.54 -9.93 10.19
C ILE A 191 10.63 -10.48 9.26
N PRO A 192 11.04 -9.74 8.23
CA PRO A 192 12.15 -10.15 7.37
C PRO A 192 13.47 -10.09 8.14
N VAL A 193 14.33 -11.10 7.94
CA VAL A 193 15.69 -11.14 8.49
C VAL A 193 16.69 -10.91 7.37
N LEU A 194 17.57 -9.92 7.55
CA LEU A 194 18.55 -9.46 6.56
C LEU A 194 19.99 -9.76 7.00
N ASP A 195 20.87 -9.99 6.03
CA ASP A 195 22.33 -10.01 6.27
C ASP A 195 22.90 -8.58 6.35
N GLU A 196 24.22 -8.45 6.50
CA GLU A 196 24.94 -7.16 6.52
C GLU A 196 24.85 -6.36 5.20
N ASN A 197 24.47 -7.01 4.09
CA ASN A 197 24.34 -6.41 2.76
C ASN A 197 22.88 -6.11 2.37
N ASP A 198 21.96 -6.07 3.34
CA ASP A 198 20.51 -5.89 3.16
C ASP A 198 19.83 -6.99 2.32
N ARG A 199 20.44 -8.17 2.21
CA ARG A 199 19.82 -9.31 1.51
C ARG A 199 18.90 -10.05 2.46
N LEU A 200 17.71 -10.39 1.97
CA LEU A 200 16.76 -11.21 2.72
C LEU A 200 17.33 -12.62 2.89
N VAL A 201 17.71 -13.01 4.11
CA VAL A 201 18.26 -14.35 4.43
C VAL A 201 17.26 -15.24 5.16
N GLY A 202 16.28 -14.66 5.84
CA GLY A 202 15.29 -15.40 6.61
C GLY A 202 14.01 -14.63 6.86
N GLU A 203 13.10 -15.28 7.57
CA GLU A 203 11.94 -14.66 8.19
C GLU A 203 11.80 -15.20 9.62
N LEU A 204 11.28 -14.36 10.51
CA LEU A 204 11.03 -14.72 11.91
C LEU A 204 9.58 -14.39 12.28
N THR A 205 8.95 -15.24 13.08
CA THR A 205 7.66 -14.97 13.70
C THR A 205 7.75 -15.16 15.22
N ALA A 206 6.89 -14.49 15.98
CA ALA A 206 6.79 -14.74 17.41
C ALA A 206 6.47 -16.22 17.72
N MET A 207 5.76 -16.92 16.82
CA MET A 207 5.50 -18.35 16.95
C MET A 207 6.76 -19.20 16.78
N ASP A 208 7.69 -18.81 15.91
CA ASP A 208 8.97 -19.53 15.74
C ASP A 208 9.80 -19.43 17.03
N ILE A 209 9.78 -18.26 17.68
CA ILE A 209 10.38 -18.07 19.00
C ILE A 209 9.67 -18.92 20.05
N LEU A 210 8.34 -18.86 20.18
CA LEU A 210 7.64 -19.63 21.21
C LEU A 210 7.84 -21.14 21.06
N LYS A 211 7.87 -21.65 19.82
CA LYS A 211 8.05 -23.08 19.54
C LYS A 211 9.41 -23.62 19.96
N SER A 212 10.48 -22.83 19.84
CA SER A 212 11.83 -23.30 20.16
C SER A 212 12.07 -23.53 21.66
N PHE A 213 11.31 -22.84 22.53
CA PHE A 213 11.38 -23.03 23.98
C PHE A 213 10.42 -24.11 24.52
N ILE A 214 9.49 -24.58 23.68
CA ILE A 214 8.56 -25.66 24.05
C ILE A 214 9.18 -27.00 23.63
N PRO A 215 9.35 -27.96 24.56
CA PRO A 215 9.87 -29.27 24.20
C PRO A 215 8.99 -30.00 23.17
N GLU A 216 9.63 -30.60 22.17
CA GLU A 216 9.00 -31.36 21.06
C GLU A 216 7.92 -32.36 21.48
N TYR A 217 8.09 -33.02 22.63
CA TYR A 217 7.12 -34.01 23.11
C TYR A 217 5.78 -33.40 23.52
N ILE A 218 5.75 -32.12 23.93
CA ILE A 218 4.53 -31.41 24.30
C ILE A 218 3.58 -31.32 23.11
N PHE A 219 4.10 -31.11 21.89
CA PHE A 219 3.29 -31.03 20.67
C PHE A 219 2.64 -32.37 20.26
N ARG A 220 3.06 -33.49 20.86
CA ARG A 220 2.51 -34.82 20.60
C ARG A 220 1.49 -35.27 21.65
N MET A 221 1.27 -34.48 22.69
CA MET A 221 0.35 -34.81 23.78
C MET A 221 -1.05 -34.29 23.47
N ASP A 222 -2.05 -35.15 23.65
CA ASP A 222 -3.47 -34.80 23.41
C ASP A 222 -4.08 -34.00 24.56
N ASN A 223 -3.65 -34.26 25.80
CA ASN A 223 -4.11 -33.54 26.99
C ASN A 223 -2.98 -32.69 27.55
N LEU A 224 -3.18 -31.37 27.61
CA LEU A 224 -2.22 -30.39 28.13
C LEU A 224 -2.66 -29.77 29.47
N ASP A 225 -3.77 -30.21 30.07
CA ASP A 225 -4.34 -29.64 31.31
C ASP A 225 -3.40 -29.74 32.51
N PHE A 226 -2.37 -30.58 32.43
CA PHE A 226 -1.33 -30.73 33.44
C PHE A 226 -0.26 -29.64 33.38
N LEU A 227 -0.15 -28.88 32.28
CA LEU A 227 0.82 -27.80 32.13
C LEU A 227 0.36 -26.56 32.89
N THR A 228 0.71 -26.49 34.17
CA THR A 228 0.38 -25.35 35.03
C THR A 228 1.56 -24.39 35.25
N SER A 229 2.73 -24.67 34.66
CA SER A 229 3.97 -23.92 34.91
C SER A 229 4.40 -23.05 33.72
N PHE A 230 4.90 -21.86 34.03
CA PHE A 230 5.44 -20.87 33.08
C PHE A 230 6.92 -21.13 32.71
N GLU A 231 7.43 -22.33 32.94
CA GLU A 231 8.86 -22.63 32.82
C GLU A 231 9.45 -22.30 31.42
N PRO A 232 8.78 -22.62 30.29
CA PRO A 232 9.29 -22.25 28.96
C PRO A 232 9.46 -20.74 28.78
N PHE A 233 8.53 -19.93 29.32
CA PHE A 233 8.61 -18.48 29.25
C PHE A 233 9.74 -17.92 30.13
N ASN A 234 9.97 -18.50 31.32
CA ASN A 234 11.06 -18.09 32.19
C ASN A 234 12.44 -18.27 31.52
N ARG A 235 12.61 -19.31 30.70
CA ARG A 235 13.86 -19.51 29.93
C ARG A 235 14.06 -18.43 28.88
N ILE A 236 12.99 -17.99 28.20
CA ILE A 236 13.05 -16.85 27.26
C ILE A 236 13.61 -15.62 27.97
N PHE A 237 13.01 -15.24 29.11
CA PHE A 237 13.44 -14.05 29.86
C PHE A 237 14.88 -14.12 30.37
N GLN A 238 15.39 -15.31 30.70
CA GLN A 238 16.76 -15.47 31.22
C GLN A 238 17.81 -15.44 30.13
N GLU A 239 17.48 -15.92 28.93
CA GLU A 239 18.47 -16.22 27.89
C GLU A 239 18.35 -15.32 26.65
N GLU A 240 17.28 -14.52 26.49
CA GLU A 240 17.01 -13.74 25.26
C GLU A 240 18.15 -12.82 24.78
N ASN A 241 19.02 -12.39 25.69
CA ASN A 241 20.18 -11.55 25.38
C ASN A 241 21.42 -12.34 24.94
N GLN A 242 21.41 -13.66 25.11
CA GLN A 242 22.51 -14.58 24.75
C GLN A 242 22.24 -15.31 23.42
N HIS A 243 20.98 -15.32 22.98
CA HIS A 243 20.53 -15.93 21.73
C HIS A 243 20.46 -14.92 20.59
N VAL A 244 20.74 -15.39 19.38
CA VAL A 244 20.72 -14.55 18.16
C VAL A 244 19.62 -15.00 17.19
N VAL A 245 19.07 -14.04 16.44
CA VAL A 245 17.94 -14.25 15.52
C VAL A 245 18.16 -15.40 14.53
N ARG A 246 19.37 -15.55 13.98
CA ARG A 246 19.68 -16.62 13.00
C ARG A 246 19.40 -18.04 13.49
N ASP A 247 19.40 -18.27 14.80
CA ASP A 247 19.17 -19.59 15.39
C ASP A 247 17.67 -19.94 15.45
N TYR A 248 16.80 -18.94 15.27
CA TYR A 248 15.33 -19.05 15.39
C TYR A 248 14.61 -18.72 14.07
N MET A 249 15.28 -18.06 13.13
CA MET A 249 14.72 -17.74 11.83
C MET A 249 14.52 -18.99 10.97
N ARG A 250 13.63 -18.88 9.99
CA ARG A 250 13.44 -19.88 8.93
C ARG A 250 13.65 -19.28 7.56
N ASN A 251 13.80 -20.13 6.55
CA ASN A 251 13.88 -19.67 5.16
C ASN A 251 12.61 -18.88 4.79
N PRO A 252 12.72 -17.79 3.99
CA PRO A 252 11.56 -17.02 3.57
C PRO A 252 10.53 -17.91 2.88
N SER A 253 9.29 -17.91 3.37
CA SER A 253 8.25 -18.84 2.90
C SER A 253 7.79 -18.48 1.48
N LEU A 254 7.81 -17.19 1.15
CA LEU A 254 7.46 -16.68 -0.18
C LEU A 254 8.18 -15.37 -0.48
N THR A 255 8.83 -15.34 -1.64
CA THR A 255 9.43 -14.14 -2.22
C THR A 255 8.89 -13.88 -3.62
N ALA A 256 8.96 -12.61 -4.03
CA ALA A 256 8.64 -12.14 -5.37
C ALA A 256 9.64 -11.05 -5.79
N HIS A 257 9.79 -10.86 -7.10
CA HIS A 257 10.47 -9.67 -7.64
C HIS A 257 9.47 -8.53 -7.87
N PRO A 258 9.90 -7.26 -7.90
CA PRO A 258 9.03 -6.09 -8.10
C PRO A 258 8.06 -6.22 -9.27
N GLU A 259 8.50 -6.80 -10.38
CA GLU A 259 7.76 -7.03 -11.61
C GLU A 259 6.82 -8.24 -11.59
N THR A 260 6.80 -9.03 -10.50
CA THR A 260 5.96 -10.23 -10.38
C THR A 260 4.48 -9.83 -10.42
N PRO A 261 3.66 -10.37 -11.33
CA PRO A 261 2.24 -10.04 -11.41
C PRO A 261 1.47 -10.36 -10.12
N LEU A 262 0.54 -9.47 -9.74
CA LEU A 262 -0.30 -9.57 -8.54
C LEU A 262 -0.92 -10.96 -8.36
N ILE A 263 -1.51 -11.49 -9.43
CA ILE A 263 -2.19 -12.79 -9.38
C ILE A 263 -1.23 -13.94 -9.06
N GLN A 264 0.03 -13.87 -9.51
CA GLN A 264 0.98 -14.96 -9.32
C GLN A 264 1.39 -15.13 -7.86
N PHE A 265 1.81 -14.05 -7.20
CA PHE A 265 2.18 -14.14 -5.79
C PHE A 265 0.95 -14.34 -4.90
N THR A 266 -0.22 -13.78 -5.25
CA THR A 266 -1.46 -14.01 -4.48
C THR A 266 -1.85 -15.49 -4.49
N VAL A 267 -1.81 -16.16 -5.64
CA VAL A 267 -2.07 -17.62 -5.72
C VAL A 267 -1.03 -18.41 -4.93
N LYS A 268 0.25 -18.01 -4.97
CA LYS A 268 1.30 -18.65 -4.16
C LYS A 268 1.06 -18.45 -2.66
N MET A 269 0.57 -17.28 -2.22
CA MET A 269 0.22 -17.01 -0.83
C MET A 269 -0.85 -17.97 -0.34
N VAL A 270 -1.95 -18.11 -1.10
CA VAL A 270 -3.05 -19.04 -0.77
C VAL A 270 -2.57 -20.48 -0.75
N LYS A 271 -1.86 -20.93 -1.79
CA LYS A 271 -1.37 -22.32 -1.90
C LYS A 271 -0.44 -22.72 -0.76
N LYS A 272 0.40 -21.79 -0.29
CA LYS A 272 1.35 -22.03 0.80
C LYS A 272 0.77 -21.74 2.18
N GLY A 273 -0.43 -21.18 2.29
CA GLY A 273 -1.01 -20.74 3.56
C GLY A 273 -0.22 -19.62 4.24
N VAL A 274 0.48 -18.79 3.47
CA VAL A 274 1.33 -17.70 4.00
C VAL A 274 0.61 -16.37 3.90
N ARG A 275 0.86 -15.50 4.89
CA ARG A 275 0.18 -14.19 5.01
C ARG A 275 1.03 -13.01 4.53
N THR A 276 2.31 -13.26 4.26
CA THR A 276 3.29 -12.26 3.83
C THR A 276 4.07 -12.80 2.64
N CYS A 277 4.32 -11.91 1.66
CA CYS A 277 5.23 -12.13 0.55
C CYS A 277 6.29 -11.02 0.60
N PHE A 278 7.57 -11.40 0.72
CA PHE A 278 8.66 -10.44 0.68
C PHE A 278 9.04 -10.12 -0.77
N VAL A 279 9.35 -8.87 -1.04
CA VAL A 279 9.77 -8.40 -2.36
C VAL A 279 11.28 -8.16 -2.33
N VAL A 280 11.99 -8.77 -3.27
CA VAL A 280 13.45 -8.68 -3.38
C VAL A 280 13.88 -8.35 -4.80
N ASP A 281 14.96 -7.58 -4.95
CA ASP A 281 15.54 -7.28 -6.26
C ASP A 281 16.30 -8.50 -6.86
N ALA A 282 16.93 -8.29 -8.03
CA ALA A 282 17.72 -9.31 -8.71
C ALA A 282 18.95 -9.80 -7.89
N ASN A 283 19.43 -9.00 -6.93
CA ASN A 283 20.55 -9.31 -6.04
C ASN A 283 20.11 -9.85 -4.67
N ARG A 284 18.82 -10.18 -4.52
CA ARG A 284 18.15 -10.56 -3.27
C ARG A 284 18.07 -9.45 -2.20
N LYS A 285 18.35 -8.19 -2.56
CA LYS A 285 18.17 -7.07 -1.64
C LYS A 285 16.69 -6.93 -1.31
N TYR A 286 16.36 -6.80 -0.03
CA TYR A 286 15.00 -6.55 0.41
C TYR A 286 14.54 -5.15 -0.01
N VAL A 287 13.38 -5.05 -0.67
CA VAL A 287 12.82 -3.77 -1.15
C VAL A 287 11.43 -3.48 -0.59
N GLY A 288 10.79 -4.45 0.06
CA GLY A 288 9.50 -4.25 0.71
C GLY A 288 8.74 -5.54 0.91
N GLU A 289 7.50 -5.42 1.37
CA GLU A 289 6.65 -6.56 1.67
C GLU A 289 5.19 -6.34 1.30
N ILE A 290 4.49 -7.46 1.10
CA ILE A 290 3.08 -7.51 0.79
C ILE A 290 2.41 -8.46 1.79
N MET A 291 1.66 -7.90 2.72
CA MET A 291 0.76 -8.65 3.59
C MET A 291 -0.60 -8.80 2.93
N VAL A 292 -1.38 -9.82 3.33
CA VAL A 292 -2.79 -9.98 2.91
C VAL A 292 -3.59 -8.70 3.18
N LYS A 293 -3.34 -8.00 4.30
CA LYS A 293 -4.00 -6.73 4.61
C LYS A 293 -3.72 -5.65 3.56
N HIS A 294 -2.52 -5.62 2.95
CA HIS A 294 -2.19 -4.67 1.88
C HIS A 294 -2.98 -4.96 0.61
N ILE A 295 -3.14 -6.24 0.25
CA ILE A 295 -3.97 -6.65 -0.90
C ILE A 295 -5.43 -6.25 -0.66
N VAL A 296 -5.98 -6.56 0.52
CA VAL A 296 -7.35 -6.17 0.88
C VAL A 296 -7.50 -4.66 0.81
N LYS A 297 -6.60 -3.90 1.46
CA LYS A 297 -6.69 -2.46 1.60
C LYS A 297 -6.47 -1.70 0.28
N LYS A 298 -5.50 -2.10 -0.54
CA LYS A 298 -5.11 -1.38 -1.78
C LYS A 298 -5.79 -1.90 -3.04
N VAL A 299 -6.24 -3.16 -3.07
CA VAL A 299 -6.79 -3.78 -4.29
C VAL A 299 -8.30 -4.04 -4.15
N LEU A 300 -8.73 -4.65 -3.05
CA LEU A 300 -10.13 -5.07 -2.88
C LEU A 300 -11.03 -3.99 -2.27
N ARG A 301 -10.44 -3.12 -1.43
CA ARG A 301 -11.10 -2.03 -0.71
C ARG A 301 -10.55 -0.66 -1.06
N GLY A 302 -9.51 -0.59 -1.90
CA GLY A 302 -9.06 0.66 -2.51
C GLY A 302 -9.68 0.86 -3.87
#